data_AF-A0A1Z4F0X0-F1
#
_entry.id   AF-A0A1Z4F0X0-F1
#
_cell.length_a   1.000
_cell.length_b   1.000
_cell.length_c   1.000
_cell.angle_alpha   90.00
_cell.angle_beta   90.00
_cell.angle_gamma   90.00
#
_symmetry.space_group_name_H-M   'P 1'
#
loop_
_entity.id
_entity.type
_entity.pdbx_description
1 polymer ?
#
loop_
_entity_poly.entity_id
_entity_poly.type
_entity_poly.pdbx_seq_one_letter_code
_entity_poly.pdbx_strand_id
1 'polypeptide(L)'
;MTDIADIPWFKCIGLYGNIVPDTLDAGYRPDHFKPWGAITFTPRVAGPDNKLAPPEPQFRLTTHTPPITLLLVPFEARIENGVLKLPRLDAPAGENPTPAEIDQQRASVGLDMLANSTVLQLGEGHKLVYQVQFGTMKALGKEHTFDSFWFVAPTVTDFTTEPSWVPPTIDLTTVERFTPVM
;
A
#
# COMPACT_ATOMS: atom_id res chain seq x y z
N MET A 1 18.31 0.01 -19.47
CA MET A 1 17.64 1.32 -19.35
C MET A 1 16.56 1.08 -18.32
N THR A 2 16.54 1.80 -17.19
CA THR A 2 15.63 1.50 -16.07
C THR A 2 14.29 2.20 -16.29
N ASP A 3 13.31 1.50 -16.85
CA ASP A 3 11.92 1.97 -16.95
C ASP A 3 11.35 2.21 -15.53
N ILE A 4 10.26 2.99 -15.40
CA ILE A 4 9.47 3.05 -14.17
C ILE A 4 8.98 1.65 -13.79
N ALA A 5 8.69 0.81 -14.80
CA ALA A 5 8.37 -0.60 -14.60
C ALA A 5 9.53 -1.42 -14.00
N ASP A 6 10.77 -0.90 -14.04
CA ASP A 6 11.97 -1.57 -13.54
C ASP A 6 12.36 -1.15 -12.12
N ILE A 7 11.51 -0.37 -11.43
CA ILE A 7 11.77 0.03 -10.07
C ILE A 7 11.36 -1.11 -9.12
N PRO A 8 12.26 -1.59 -8.24
CA PRO A 8 11.94 -2.66 -7.31
C PRO A 8 10.76 -2.31 -6.41
N TRP A 9 9.86 -3.29 -6.24
CA TRP A 9 8.63 -3.13 -5.48
C TRP A 9 8.38 -4.34 -4.60
N PHE A 10 7.47 -4.19 -3.64
CA PHE A 10 6.99 -5.24 -2.75
C PHE A 10 5.47 -5.23 -2.71
N LYS A 11 4.88 -6.38 -2.41
CA LYS A 11 3.43 -6.50 -2.21
C LYS A 11 3.07 -6.19 -0.76
N CYS A 12 2.27 -5.18 -0.52
CA CYS A 12 1.69 -4.88 0.79
C CYS A 12 0.29 -5.47 0.86
N ILE A 13 0.07 -6.46 1.73
CA ILE A 13 -1.23 -7.07 1.97
C ILE A 13 -1.76 -6.64 3.35
N GLY A 14 -3.04 -6.86 3.59
CA GLY A 14 -3.60 -6.68 4.93
C GLY A 14 -4.95 -7.38 5.03
N LEU A 15 -5.04 -8.38 5.91
CA LEU A 15 -6.24 -9.18 6.15
C LEU A 15 -6.85 -8.82 7.50
N TYR A 16 -7.74 -7.83 7.47
CA TYR A 16 -8.52 -7.31 8.59
C TYR A 16 -9.84 -8.08 8.81
N GLY A 17 -10.05 -9.24 8.18
CA GLY A 17 -11.32 -10.00 8.24
C GLY A 17 -11.81 -10.35 9.66
N ASN A 18 -10.89 -10.60 10.60
CA ASN A 18 -11.25 -10.85 12.00
C ASN A 18 -11.73 -9.58 12.75
N ILE A 19 -11.44 -8.40 12.19
CA ILE A 19 -11.75 -7.09 12.77
C ILE A 19 -12.92 -6.46 12.04
N VAL A 20 -13.05 -6.76 10.74
CA VAL A 20 -14.08 -6.27 9.83
C VAL A 20 -14.68 -7.48 9.12
N PRO A 21 -15.86 -7.97 9.58
CA PRO A 21 -16.53 -9.11 8.97
C PRO A 21 -16.80 -8.87 7.49
N ASP A 22 -16.57 -9.88 6.65
CA ASP A 22 -16.87 -9.79 5.22
C ASP A 22 -18.38 -10.00 5.02
N THR A 23 -18.94 -9.35 4.02
CA THR A 23 -20.27 -9.62 3.45
C THR A 23 -20.48 -11.07 3.01
N LEU A 24 -19.41 -11.86 2.87
CA LEU A 24 -19.45 -13.30 2.60
C LEU A 24 -19.65 -14.17 3.85
N ASP A 25 -19.58 -13.60 5.06
CA ASP A 25 -19.85 -14.33 6.30
C ASP A 25 -21.35 -14.63 6.45
N ALA A 26 -21.66 -15.90 6.73
CA ALA A 26 -23.03 -16.39 6.82
C ALA A 26 -23.82 -15.65 7.92
N GLY A 27 -24.80 -14.84 7.51
CA GLY A 27 -25.68 -14.07 8.41
C GLY A 27 -25.71 -12.57 8.12
N TYR A 28 -24.81 -12.04 7.30
CA TYR A 28 -24.83 -10.63 6.89
C TYR A 28 -25.66 -10.44 5.62
N ARG A 29 -26.56 -9.44 5.63
CA ARG A 29 -27.35 -9.07 4.45
C ARG A 29 -26.42 -8.39 3.43
N PRO A 30 -26.48 -8.75 2.13
CA PRO A 30 -25.58 -8.21 1.10
C PRO A 30 -25.63 -6.69 0.93
N ASP A 31 -26.66 -6.03 1.46
CA ASP A 31 -26.99 -4.67 1.06
C ASP A 31 -27.32 -3.72 2.22
N HIS A 32 -26.50 -3.71 3.28
CA HIS A 32 -26.41 -2.57 4.21
C HIS A 32 -24.94 -2.31 4.56
N PHE A 33 -24.30 -1.43 3.77
CA PHE A 33 -22.94 -0.89 3.93
C PHE A 33 -21.82 -1.93 3.87
N LYS A 34 -21.20 -2.09 2.69
CA LYS A 34 -19.90 -2.77 2.58
C LYS A 34 -18.92 -2.04 3.52
N PRO A 35 -18.40 -2.69 4.57
CA PRO A 35 -17.53 -2.00 5.51
C PRO A 35 -16.26 -1.58 4.78
N TRP A 36 -15.99 -0.28 4.80
CA TRP A 36 -14.79 0.28 4.20
C TRP A 36 -14.14 1.33 5.08
N GLY A 37 -12.83 1.45 4.95
CA GLY A 37 -12.02 2.47 5.62
C GLY A 37 -10.96 2.99 4.66
N ALA A 38 -10.84 4.32 4.57
CA ALA A 38 -9.75 4.94 3.83
C ALA A 38 -8.43 4.74 4.57
N ILE A 39 -7.35 4.51 3.82
CA ILE A 39 -5.99 4.53 4.34
C ILE A 39 -5.17 5.44 3.43
N THR A 40 -4.41 6.35 4.03
CA THR A 40 -3.41 7.15 3.32
C THR A 40 -2.03 6.60 3.62
N PHE A 41 -1.29 6.27 2.56
CA PHE A 41 0.12 5.92 2.65
C PHE A 41 0.96 7.13 2.25
N THR A 42 1.83 7.58 3.15
CA THR A 42 2.77 8.67 2.88
C THR A 42 4.21 8.13 2.87
N PRO A 43 4.83 7.96 1.68
CA PRO A 43 6.25 7.60 1.60
C PRO A 43 7.15 8.74 2.11
N ARG A 44 8.17 8.38 2.90
CA ARG A 44 9.21 9.29 3.43
C ARG A 44 10.57 8.62 3.39
N VAL A 45 11.62 9.42 3.51
CA VAL A 45 12.98 8.92 3.72
C VAL A 45 13.39 9.18 5.16
N ALA A 46 13.83 8.15 5.87
CA ALA A 46 14.49 8.26 7.16
C ALA A 46 16.01 8.20 6.94
N GLY A 47 16.74 9.13 7.54
CA GLY A 47 18.21 9.12 7.55
C GLY A 47 18.79 8.09 8.53
N PRO A 48 20.12 8.02 8.67
CA PRO A 48 20.81 7.08 9.57
C PRO A 48 20.39 7.20 11.03
N ASP A 49 20.01 8.40 11.48
CA ASP A 49 19.53 8.67 12.84
C ASP A 49 18.00 8.51 12.97
N ASN A 50 17.34 7.86 12.02
CA ASN A 50 15.88 7.74 11.92
C ASN A 50 15.12 9.07 11.85
N LYS A 51 15.82 10.19 11.62
CA LYS A 51 15.21 11.49 11.35
C LYS A 51 14.60 11.52 9.96
N LEU A 52 13.38 12.03 9.85
CA LEU A 52 12.68 12.12 8.58
C LEU A 52 13.27 13.27 7.73
N ALA A 53 13.53 12.99 6.47
CA ALA A 53 13.82 14.00 5.48
C ALA A 53 12.58 14.90 5.25
N PRO A 54 12.77 16.15 4.76
CA PRO A 54 11.67 17.07 4.45
C PRO A 54 10.59 16.44 3.54
N PRO A 55 9.37 17.00 3.54
CA PRO A 55 8.17 16.35 3.04
C PRO A 55 8.07 16.17 1.51
N GLU A 56 9.06 16.63 0.74
CA GLU A 56 9.10 16.44 -0.71
C GLU A 56 10.36 15.65 -1.10
N PRO A 57 10.44 14.34 -0.75
CA PRO A 57 11.55 13.53 -1.22
C PRO A 57 11.39 13.32 -2.73
N GLN A 58 12.30 13.92 -3.47
CA GLN A 58 12.47 13.71 -4.91
C GLN A 58 13.65 12.77 -5.14
N PHE A 59 13.45 11.74 -5.98
CA PHE A 59 14.52 10.88 -6.46
C PHE A 59 14.81 11.18 -7.91
N ARG A 60 16.07 11.27 -8.28
CA ARG A 60 16.46 11.47 -9.67
C ARG A 60 17.02 10.16 -10.21
N LEU A 61 16.32 9.58 -11.17
CA LEU A 61 16.82 8.47 -11.98
C LEU A 61 17.78 9.04 -13.04
N THR A 62 19.00 9.37 -12.60
CA THR A 62 20.04 10.02 -13.41
C THR A 62 20.54 9.18 -14.57
N THR A 63 20.41 7.85 -14.47
CA THR A 63 20.79 6.88 -15.49
C THR A 63 19.70 6.62 -16.54
N HIS A 64 18.49 7.18 -16.35
CA HIS A 64 17.44 7.18 -17.36
C HIS A 64 17.71 8.27 -18.41
N THR A 65 17.32 8.02 -19.67
CA THR A 65 17.48 8.98 -20.78
C THR A 65 16.12 9.25 -21.43
N PRO A 66 15.50 10.43 -21.22
CA PRO A 66 16.01 11.58 -20.44
C PRO A 66 15.96 11.33 -18.92
N PRO A 67 16.79 11.99 -18.10
CA PRO A 67 16.72 11.82 -16.64
C PRO A 67 15.32 12.11 -16.10
N ILE A 68 14.79 11.21 -15.26
CA ILE A 68 13.47 11.34 -14.65
C ILE A 68 13.63 11.74 -13.18
N THR A 69 12.75 12.62 -12.70
CA THR A 69 12.58 12.88 -11.27
C THR A 69 11.27 12.24 -10.82
N LEU A 70 11.35 11.37 -9.81
CA LEU A 70 10.21 10.77 -9.14
C LEU A 70 9.90 11.57 -7.87
N LEU A 71 8.64 11.93 -7.70
CA LEU A 71 8.15 12.57 -6.49
C LEU A 71 7.43 11.53 -5.63
N LEU A 72 7.83 11.43 -4.37
CA LEU A 72 7.11 10.64 -3.38
C LEU A 72 5.89 11.41 -2.88
N VAL A 73 4.73 11.11 -3.47
CA VAL A 73 3.44 11.69 -3.07
C VAL A 73 2.64 10.72 -2.20
N PRO A 74 1.85 11.23 -1.24
CA PRO A 74 0.85 10.42 -0.56
C PRO A 74 -0.11 9.80 -1.57
N PHE A 75 -0.57 8.58 -1.30
CA PHE A 75 -1.60 7.92 -2.08
C PHE A 75 -2.64 7.24 -1.18
N GLU A 76 -3.83 7.07 -1.72
CA GLU A 76 -4.95 6.46 -1.00
C GLU A 76 -5.10 4.97 -1.34
N ALA A 77 -5.53 4.23 -0.33
CA ALA A 77 -5.96 2.84 -0.40
C ALA A 77 -7.23 2.68 0.43
N ARG A 78 -7.83 1.48 0.37
CA ARG A 78 -9.02 1.14 1.16
C ARG A 78 -8.87 -0.23 1.78
N ILE A 79 -9.41 -0.39 2.98
CA ILE A 79 -9.82 -1.72 3.44
C ILE A 79 -11.24 -1.91 2.92
N GLU A 80 -11.45 -2.84 2.01
CA GLU A 80 -12.77 -3.24 1.54
C GLU A 80 -13.00 -4.69 1.95
N ASN A 81 -14.09 -4.95 2.69
CA ASN A 81 -14.43 -6.29 3.17
C ASN A 81 -13.26 -6.97 3.91
N GLY A 82 -12.60 -6.21 4.79
CA GLY A 82 -11.45 -6.71 5.56
C GLY A 82 -10.18 -6.94 4.74
N VAL A 83 -10.10 -6.51 3.47
CA VAL A 83 -8.90 -6.68 2.64
C VAL A 83 -8.37 -5.33 2.16
N LEU A 84 -7.07 -5.13 2.27
CA LEU A 84 -6.38 -3.96 1.72
C LEU A 84 -6.37 -3.99 0.19
N LYS A 85 -6.86 -2.92 -0.45
CA LYS A 85 -6.98 -2.77 -1.92
C LYS A 85 -6.76 -1.32 -2.36
N LEU A 86 -6.42 -1.13 -3.63
CA LEU A 86 -6.45 0.21 -4.24
C LEU A 86 -7.90 0.71 -4.31
N PRO A 87 -8.13 2.04 -4.18
CA PRO A 87 -9.46 2.60 -4.32
C PRO A 87 -9.95 2.34 -5.75
N ARG A 88 -11.15 1.80 -5.87
CA ARG A 88 -11.85 1.67 -7.16
C ARG A 88 -13.03 2.62 -7.21
N LEU A 89 -13.43 2.94 -8.44
CA LEU A 89 -14.72 3.59 -8.67
C LEU A 89 -15.83 2.68 -8.15
N ASP A 90 -16.89 3.30 -7.63
CA ASP A 90 -18.06 2.55 -7.16
C ASP A 90 -18.56 1.64 -8.28
N ALA A 91 -18.85 0.38 -7.92
CA ALA A 91 -19.52 -0.51 -8.85
C ALA A 91 -20.86 0.14 -9.25
N PRO A 92 -21.23 0.15 -10.54
CA PRO A 92 -22.52 0.66 -10.98
C PRO A 92 -23.64 0.06 -10.13
N ALA A 93 -24.61 0.87 -9.72
CA ALA A 93 -25.69 0.48 -8.81
C ALA A 93 -26.66 -0.59 -9.36
N GLY A 94 -26.38 -1.18 -10.53
CA GLY A 94 -27.22 -2.18 -11.19
C GLY A 94 -26.57 -3.56 -11.17
N GLU A 95 -27.29 -4.49 -10.52
CA GLU A 95 -27.28 -5.95 -10.68
C GLU A 95 -25.93 -6.68 -10.60
N ASN A 96 -25.78 -7.49 -9.55
CA ASN A 96 -24.82 -8.60 -9.36
C ASN A 96 -23.52 -8.53 -10.20
N PRO A 97 -22.34 -8.32 -9.58
CA PRO A 97 -21.08 -8.23 -10.31
C PRO A 97 -20.88 -9.45 -11.22
N THR A 98 -20.47 -9.18 -12.46
CA THR A 98 -20.14 -10.22 -13.44
C THR A 98 -18.98 -11.10 -12.93
N PRO A 99 -18.82 -12.34 -13.43
CA PRO A 99 -17.68 -13.18 -13.07
C PRO A 99 -16.32 -12.49 -13.26
N ALA A 100 -16.17 -11.70 -14.33
CA ALA A 100 -14.95 -10.94 -14.57
C ALA A 100 -14.70 -9.86 -13.51
N GLU A 101 -15.73 -9.16 -13.05
CA GLU A 101 -15.61 -8.16 -11.97
C GLU A 101 -15.33 -8.82 -10.62
N ILE A 102 -15.83 -10.03 -10.38
CA ILE A 102 -15.51 -10.83 -9.18
C ILE A 102 -14.05 -11.24 -9.22
N ASP A 103 -13.55 -11.72 -10.36
CA ASP A 103 -12.16 -12.13 -10.52
C ASP A 103 -11.20 -10.94 -10.39
N GLN A 104 -11.55 -9.78 -10.97
CA GLN A 104 -10.81 -8.54 -10.75
C GLN A 104 -10.78 -8.13 -9.27
N GLN A 105 -11.89 -8.29 -8.55
CA GLN A 105 -11.95 -7.99 -7.11
C GLN A 105 -11.12 -8.96 -6.25
N ARG A 106 -10.96 -10.21 -6.70
CA ARG A 106 -10.08 -11.20 -6.08
C ARG A 106 -8.62 -10.98 -6.43
N ALA A 107 -8.34 -10.45 -7.62
CA ALA A 107 -6.99 -10.13 -8.08
C ALA A 107 -6.46 -8.82 -7.48
N SER A 108 -7.32 -7.87 -7.12
CA SER A 108 -6.94 -6.55 -6.57
C SER A 108 -6.51 -6.57 -5.09
N VAL A 109 -6.14 -7.74 -4.56
CA VAL A 109 -5.70 -7.91 -3.17
C VAL A 109 -4.28 -7.37 -3.00
N GLY A 110 -4.12 -6.48 -2.03
CA GLY A 110 -2.84 -5.83 -1.70
C GLY A 110 -2.42 -4.75 -2.67
N LEU A 111 -1.39 -4.01 -2.28
CA LEU A 111 -0.86 -2.84 -2.97
C LEU A 111 0.57 -3.12 -3.42
N ASP A 112 0.90 -2.73 -4.64
CA ASP A 112 2.29 -2.77 -5.10
C ASP A 112 2.95 -1.47 -4.64
N MET A 113 3.97 -1.58 -3.79
CA MET A 113 4.60 -0.45 -3.11
C MET A 113 6.09 -0.42 -3.42
N LEU A 114 6.66 0.79 -3.48
CA LEU A 114 8.06 0.99 -3.77
C LEU A 114 8.94 0.37 -2.67
N ALA A 115 9.93 -0.44 -3.04
CA ALA A 115 10.85 -1.06 -2.10
C ALA A 115 12.10 -0.20 -1.87
N ASN A 116 12.78 -0.44 -0.75
CA ASN A 116 14.16 0.02 -0.60
C ASN A 116 15.03 -0.68 -1.64
N SER A 117 15.82 0.08 -2.40
CA SER A 117 16.74 -0.48 -3.40
C SER A 117 17.85 0.49 -3.75
N THR A 118 18.92 -0.03 -4.33
CA THR A 118 20.03 0.77 -4.87
C THR A 118 19.60 1.64 -6.06
N VAL A 119 18.53 1.25 -6.77
CA VAL A 119 17.94 2.02 -7.88
C VAL A 119 17.42 3.38 -7.41
N LEU A 120 16.96 3.48 -6.17
CA LEU A 120 16.53 4.74 -5.58
C LEU A 120 17.66 5.72 -5.26
N GLN A 121 18.91 5.25 -5.27
CA GLN A 121 20.11 6.06 -4.99
C GLN A 121 19.99 6.83 -3.66
N LEU A 122 19.39 6.21 -2.64
CA LEU A 122 19.34 6.76 -1.30
C LEU A 122 20.76 6.91 -0.74
N GLY A 123 21.01 7.98 0.03
CA GLY A 123 22.28 8.16 0.71
C GLY A 123 22.58 7.01 1.68
N GLU A 124 23.85 6.80 2.02
CA GLU A 124 24.24 5.75 2.97
C GLU A 124 23.45 5.88 4.28
N GLY A 125 22.97 4.75 4.81
CA GLY A 125 22.14 4.69 6.01
C GLY A 125 20.71 5.23 5.86
N HIS A 126 20.32 5.72 4.69
CA HIS A 126 18.95 6.18 4.44
C HIS A 126 18.03 5.02 4.05
N LYS A 127 16.77 5.12 4.45
CA LYS A 127 15.74 4.10 4.22
C LYS A 127 14.43 4.75 3.81
N LEU A 128 13.76 4.16 2.82
CA LEU A 128 12.36 4.41 2.51
C LEU A 128 11.49 3.83 3.64
N VAL A 129 10.61 4.67 4.17
CA VAL A 129 9.62 4.34 5.19
C VAL A 129 8.26 4.82 4.74
N TYR A 130 7.20 4.21 5.27
CA TYR A 130 5.82 4.57 4.98
C TYR A 130 5.10 4.95 6.26
N GLN A 131 4.49 6.13 6.27
CA GLN A 131 3.45 6.46 7.24
C GLN A 131 2.13 5.86 6.75
N VAL A 132 1.43 5.19 7.64
CA VAL A 132 0.11 4.63 7.41
C VAL A 132 -0.86 5.40 8.28
N GLN A 133 -1.78 6.11 7.66
CA GLN A 133 -2.83 6.88 8.34
C GLN A 133 -4.18 6.26 8.02
N PHE A 134 -4.89 5.80 9.04
CA PHE A 134 -6.23 5.27 8.88
C PHE A 134 -7.23 6.41 9.01
N GLY A 135 -8.12 6.52 8.03
CA GLY A 135 -9.34 7.30 8.15
C GLY A 135 -10.37 6.60 9.03
N THR A 136 -11.49 7.28 9.27
CA THR A 136 -12.62 6.68 9.96
C THR A 136 -13.21 5.54 9.13
N MET A 137 -13.29 4.36 9.74
CA MET A 137 -13.96 3.20 9.16
C MET A 137 -15.41 3.14 9.62
N LYS A 138 -16.34 2.89 8.69
CA LYS A 138 -17.77 2.71 9.01
C LYS A 138 -18.16 1.25 8.83
N ALA A 139 -18.57 0.61 9.92
CA ALA A 139 -19.04 -0.78 9.92
C ALA A 139 -20.26 -0.90 10.83
N LEU A 140 -21.34 -1.52 10.34
CA LEU A 140 -22.57 -1.77 11.14
C LEU A 140 -23.13 -0.53 11.86
N GLY A 141 -23.04 0.65 11.24
CA GLY A 141 -23.50 1.91 11.82
C GLY A 141 -22.62 2.48 12.94
N LYS A 142 -21.43 1.89 13.17
CA LYS A 142 -20.41 2.37 14.11
C LYS A 142 -19.18 2.87 13.37
N GLU A 143 -18.50 3.82 14.00
CA GLU A 143 -17.23 4.35 13.55
C GLU A 143 -16.08 3.67 14.31
N HIS A 144 -15.07 3.24 13.57
CA HIS A 144 -13.87 2.60 14.09
C HIS A 144 -12.65 3.36 13.59
N THR A 145 -11.66 3.53 14.45
CA THR A 145 -10.38 4.18 14.13
C THR A 145 -9.25 3.23 14.49
N PHE A 146 -8.28 3.10 13.59
CA PHE A 146 -7.06 2.35 13.83
C PHE A 146 -5.92 3.33 14.11
N ASP A 147 -4.98 2.90 14.95
CA ASP A 147 -3.80 3.69 15.23
C ASP A 147 -2.95 3.83 13.96
N SER A 148 -2.53 5.07 13.68
CA SER A 148 -1.57 5.35 12.63
C SER A 148 -0.19 4.88 13.06
N PHE A 149 0.60 4.37 12.12
CA PHE A 149 1.94 3.88 12.42
C PHE A 149 2.89 4.09 11.25
N TRP A 150 4.16 3.80 11.47
CA TRP A 150 5.17 3.77 10.43
C TRP A 150 5.73 2.37 10.26
N PHE A 151 6.24 2.06 9.08
CA PHE A 151 7.06 0.88 8.85
C PHE A 151 8.16 1.15 7.82
N VAL A 152 9.21 0.34 7.85
CA VAL A 152 10.31 0.41 6.88
C VAL A 152 9.97 -0.43 5.66
N ALA A 153 10.13 0.12 4.46
CA ALA A 153 9.97 -0.64 3.23
C ALA A 153 11.03 -1.77 3.17
N PRO A 154 10.70 -2.97 2.68
CA PRO A 154 11.67 -4.04 2.58
C PRO A 154 12.73 -3.69 1.55
N THR A 155 13.96 -4.17 1.75
CA THR A 155 15.03 -4.03 0.77
C THR A 155 14.88 -5.12 -0.30
N VAL A 156 14.77 -4.71 -1.57
CA VAL A 156 14.73 -5.60 -2.73
C VAL A 156 16.00 -5.37 -3.54
N THR A 157 16.82 -6.42 -3.68
CA THR A 157 18.10 -6.37 -4.38
C THR A 157 18.07 -7.09 -5.73
N ASP A 158 17.11 -7.99 -5.92
CA ASP A 158 16.95 -8.91 -7.05
C ASP A 158 15.56 -8.74 -7.65
N PHE A 159 15.39 -7.63 -8.38
CA PHE A 159 14.17 -7.37 -9.16
C PHE A 159 14.36 -7.85 -10.60
N THR A 160 13.32 -8.46 -11.18
CA THR A 160 13.23 -8.80 -12.60
C THR A 160 11.78 -8.69 -13.09
N THR A 161 11.61 -8.49 -14.39
CA THR A 161 10.30 -8.45 -15.06
C THR A 161 9.83 -9.84 -15.53
N GLU A 162 10.60 -10.90 -15.23
CA GLU A 162 10.24 -12.28 -15.55
C GLU A 162 8.92 -12.70 -14.87
N PRO A 163 8.00 -13.37 -15.57
CA PRO A 163 6.69 -13.76 -15.02
C PRO A 163 6.74 -14.66 -13.77
N SER A 164 7.87 -15.32 -13.53
CA SER A 164 8.08 -16.23 -12.40
C SER A 164 8.57 -15.52 -11.12
N TRP A 165 8.96 -14.26 -11.21
CA TRP A 165 9.43 -13.52 -10.05
C TRP A 165 8.28 -13.17 -9.12
N VAL A 166 8.50 -13.40 -7.82
CA VAL A 166 7.52 -13.12 -6.78
C VAL A 166 8.08 -11.99 -5.91
N PRO A 167 7.37 -10.86 -5.80
CA PRO A 167 7.80 -9.76 -4.95
C PRO A 167 7.81 -10.19 -3.47
N PRO A 168 8.71 -9.64 -2.64
CA PRO A 168 8.57 -9.75 -1.20
C PRO A 168 7.21 -9.22 -0.77
N THR A 169 6.60 -9.88 0.23
CA THR A 169 5.28 -9.53 0.73
C THR A 169 5.36 -9.08 2.17
N ILE A 170 4.73 -7.95 2.49
CA ILE A 170 4.54 -7.45 3.85
C ILE A 170 3.05 -7.51 4.19
N ASP A 171 2.74 -8.05 5.37
CA ASP A 171 1.40 -7.94 5.96
C ASP A 171 1.32 -6.72 6.88
N LEU A 172 0.48 -5.76 6.50
CA LEU A 172 0.24 -4.50 7.21
C LEU A 172 -0.26 -4.72 8.66
N THR A 173 -0.91 -5.85 8.92
CA THR A 173 -1.45 -6.19 10.25
C THR A 173 -0.37 -6.64 11.24
N THR A 174 0.76 -7.17 10.73
CA THR A 174 1.85 -7.71 11.56
C THR A 174 3.21 -7.07 11.29
N VAL A 175 3.30 -6.11 10.36
CA VAL A 175 4.57 -5.45 10.02
C VAL A 175 5.19 -4.77 11.23
N GLU A 176 6.51 -4.93 11.36
CA GLU A 176 7.30 -4.28 12.40
C GLU A 176 7.12 -2.76 12.35
N ARG A 177 6.84 -2.16 13.50
CA ARG A 177 6.59 -0.72 13.61
C ARG A 177 7.90 0.05 13.64
N PHE A 178 8.00 1.08 12.81
CA PHE A 178 9.06 2.06 12.84
C PHE A 178 8.67 3.25 13.73
N THR A 179 9.64 3.84 14.43
CA THR A 179 9.43 5.07 15.20
C THR A 179 10.40 6.13 14.67
N PRO A 180 9.91 7.14 13.91
CA PRO A 180 10.76 8.23 13.46
C PRO A 180 11.23 9.09 14.64
N VAL A 181 12.46 9.61 14.54
CA VAL A 181 12.93 10.67 15.42
C VAL A 181 12.43 12.00 14.85
N MET A 182 11.65 12.73 15.65
CA MET A 182 11.15 14.06 15.29
C MET A 182 12.21 15.14 15.51
#